data_AF-A0A212T1V3-F1
#
_entry.id   AF-A0A212T1V3-F1
#
_cell.length_a   1.000
_cell.length_b   1.000
_cell.length_c   1.000
_cell.angle_alpha   90.00
_cell.angle_beta   90.00
_cell.angle_gamma   90.00
#
_symmetry.space_group_name_H-M   'P 1'
#
loop_
_entity.id
_entity.type
_entity.pdbx_description
1 polymer ?
#
loop_
_entity_poly.entity_id
_entity_poly.type
_entity_poly.pdbx_seq_one_letter_code
_entity_poly.pdbx_strand_id
1 'polypeptide(L)' 'MASNEIEFIKNVDKLHAFYTENVRMLAHAYDLEDEDAARILARFDFNNVSRSILRPPRVDLFGDVEGMAGRPDEG' A
#
# COMPACT_ATOMS: atom_id res chain seq x y z
N MET A 1 18.22 0.31 21.16
CA MET A 1 18.19 -0.82 20.20
C MET A 1 16.75 -1.24 19.90
N ALA A 2 15.88 -1.47 20.90
CA ALA A 2 14.45 -1.75 20.68
C ALA A 2 13.69 -0.70 19.84
N SER A 3 14.14 0.56 19.86
CA SER A 3 13.53 1.67 19.11
C SER A 3 13.66 1.53 17.59
N ASN A 4 14.83 1.12 17.08
CA ASN A 4 15.09 1.07 15.63
C ASN A 4 14.40 -0.13 14.97
N GLU A 5 14.34 -1.26 15.67
CA GLU A 5 13.64 -2.46 15.18
C GLU A 5 12.13 -2.22 15.08
N ILE A 6 11.53 -1.57 16.08
CA ILE A 6 10.11 -1.20 16.05
C ILE A 6 9.83 -0.21 14.93
N GLU A 7 10.69 0.81 14.74
CA GLU A 7 10.55 1.78 13.65
C GLU A 7 10.70 1.12 12.27
N PHE A 8 11.64 0.18 12.13
CA PHE A 8 11.81 -0.60 10.91
C PHE A 8 10.53 -1.36 10.55
N ILE A 9 9.95 -2.11 11.49
CA ILE A 9 8.71 -2.87 11.25
C ILE A 9 7.54 -1.96 10.89
N LYS A 10 7.42 -0.79 11.54
CA LYS A 10 6.39 0.21 11.18
C LYS A 10 6.55 0.70 9.74
N ASN A 11 7.77 0.98 9.31
CA ASN A 11 8.03 1.43 7.94
C ASN A 11 7.82 0.30 6.91
N VAL A 12 8.11 -0.95 7.26
CA VAL A 12 7.78 -2.13 6.44
C VAL A 12 6.27 -2.30 6.28
N ASP A 13 5.47 -2.12 7.35
CA ASP A 13 4.00 -2.20 7.26
C ASP A 13 3.42 -1.08 6.38
N LYS A 14 3.96 0.15 6.47
CA LYS A 14 3.59 1.25 5.57
C LYS A 14 3.92 0.94 4.11
N LEU A 15 5.13 0.46 3.84
CA LEU A 15 5.54 0.06 2.49
C LEU A 15 4.64 -1.06 1.98
N HIS A 16 4.27 -1.99 2.86
CA HIS A 16 3.34 -3.07 2.56
C HIS A 16 1.98 -2.56 2.11
N ALA A 17 1.40 -1.64 2.89
CA ALA A 17 0.11 -1.05 2.57
C ALA A 17 0.17 -0.29 1.23
N PHE A 18 1.23 0.51 1.01
CA PHE A 18 1.41 1.27 -0.22
C PHE A 18 1.55 0.38 -1.47
N TYR A 19 2.41 -0.65 -1.44
CA TYR A 19 2.53 -1.51 -2.62
C TYR A 19 1.23 -2.29 -2.88
N THR A 20 0.48 -2.66 -1.84
CA THR A 20 -0.76 -3.43 -1.99
C THR A 20 -1.77 -2.62 -2.77
N GLU A 21 -1.84 -1.31 -2.51
CA GLU A 21 -2.72 -0.41 -3.22
C GLU A 21 -2.28 -0.19 -4.68
N ASN A 22 -0.97 -0.06 -4.94
CA ASN A 22 -0.47 -0.02 -6.31
C ASN A 22 -0.81 -1.29 -7.10
N VAL A 23 -0.78 -2.46 -6.46
CA VAL A 23 -1.18 -3.72 -7.09
C VAL A 23 -2.68 -3.76 -7.37
N ARG A 24 -3.52 -3.18 -6.50
CA ARG A 24 -4.95 -3.02 -6.74
C ARG A 24 -5.22 -2.11 -7.95
N MET A 25 -4.60 -0.94 -7.98
CA MET A 25 -4.69 -0.02 -9.12
C MET A 25 -4.24 -0.69 -10.41
N LEU A 26 -3.16 -1.49 -10.36
CA LEU A 26 -2.69 -2.25 -11.50
C LEU A 26 -3.71 -3.30 -11.93
N ALA A 27 -4.29 -4.08 -11.01
CA ALA A 27 -5.31 -5.06 -11.32
C ALA A 27 -6.50 -4.41 -12.06
N HIS A 28 -6.99 -3.28 -11.56
CA HIS A 28 -8.11 -2.55 -12.17
C HIS A 28 -7.74 -2.00 -13.56
N ALA A 29 -6.48 -1.59 -13.77
CA ALA A 29 -6.01 -1.16 -15.10
C ALA A 29 -5.97 -2.31 -16.13
N TYR A 30 -5.99 -3.57 -15.69
CA TYR A 30 -6.10 -4.76 -16.53
C TYR A 30 -7.52 -5.38 -16.48
N ASP A 31 -8.53 -4.62 -16.03
CA ASP A 31 -9.92 -5.08 -15.90
C ASP A 31 -10.07 -6.34 -15.02
N LEU A 32 -9.22 -6.47 -13.99
CA LEU A 32 -9.30 -7.55 -13.00
C LEU A 32 -9.94 -7.04 -11.70
N GLU A 33 -10.95 -7.76 -11.24
CA GLU A 33 -11.48 -7.60 -9.88
C GLU A 33 -10.45 -8.06 -8.83
N ASP A 34 -10.56 -7.55 -7.60
CA ASP A 34 -9.62 -7.84 -6.51
C ASP A 34 -9.50 -9.36 -6.23
N GLU A 35 -10.60 -10.12 -6.36
CA GLU A 35 -10.62 -11.57 -6.20
C GLU A 35 -9.87 -12.32 -7.30
N ASP A 36 -9.96 -11.85 -8.54
CA ASP A 36 -9.23 -12.43 -9.67
C ASP A 36 -7.73 -12.17 -9.55
N ALA A 37 -7.38 -10.93 -9.22
CA ALA A 37 -6.00 -10.55 -8.94
C ALA A 37 -5.44 -11.38 -7.77
N ALA A 38 -6.19 -11.55 -6.68
CA ALA A 38 -5.79 -12.38 -5.55
C ALA A 38 -5.51 -13.83 -5.97
N ARG A 39 -6.37 -14.43 -6.80
CA ARG A 39 -6.18 -15.79 -7.32
C ARG A 39 -4.94 -15.91 -8.20
N ILE A 40 -4.68 -14.92 -9.06
CA ILE A 40 -3.49 -14.91 -9.92
C ILE A 40 -2.24 -14.77 -9.07
N LEU A 41 -2.20 -13.80 -8.16
CA LEU A 41 -1.06 -13.55 -7.26
C LEU A 41 -0.68 -14.78 -6.43
N ALA A 42 -1.67 -15.55 -5.96
CA ALA A 42 -1.43 -16.80 -5.23
C ALA A 42 -0.70 -17.87 -6.07
N ARG A 43 -0.97 -17.94 -7.38
CA ARG A 43 -0.33 -18.92 -8.28
C ARG A 43 1.16 -18.64 -8.52
N PHE A 44 1.60 -17.40 -8.24
CA PHE A 44 2.99 -16.96 -8.37
C PHE A 44 3.65 -16.73 -7.00
N ASP A 45 3.11 -17.32 -5.93
CA ASP A 45 3.63 -17.25 -4.56
C ASP A 45 3.67 -15.85 -3.92
N PHE A 46 2.97 -14.85 -4.49
CA PHE A 46 2.75 -13.54 -3.87
C PHE A 46 1.68 -13.58 -2.77
N ASN A 47 1.83 -14.51 -1.82
CA ASN A 47 0.81 -14.89 -0.84
C ASN A 47 0.42 -13.75 0.12
N ASN A 48 1.39 -12.92 0.52
CA ASN A 48 1.16 -11.73 1.35
C ASN A 48 0.28 -10.70 0.63
N VAL A 49 0.58 -10.42 -0.64
CA VAL A 49 -0.16 -9.47 -1.46
C VAL A 49 -1.54 -10.02 -1.83
N SER A 50 -1.61 -11.29 -2.25
CA SER A 50 -2.84 -12.02 -2.59
C SER A 50 -3.88 -11.97 -1.48
N ARG A 51 -3.47 -12.08 -0.21
CA ARG A 51 -4.39 -11.97 0.93
C ARG A 51 -4.75 -10.54 1.28
N SER A 52 -3.82 -9.61 1.07
CA SER A 52 -3.97 -8.23 1.52
C SER A 52 -4.81 -7.40 0.58
N ILE A 53 -4.77 -7.69 -0.73
CA ILE A 53 -5.59 -7.01 -1.74
C ILE A 53 -7.09 -7.20 -1.50
N LEU A 54 -7.51 -8.27 -0.82
CA LEU A 54 -8.91 -8.55 -0.47
C LEU A 54 -9.42 -7.75 0.74
N ARG A 55 -8.56 -6.97 1.40
CA ARG A 55 -8.94 -6.15 2.55
C ARG A 55 -9.20 -4.72 2.10
N PRO A 56 -10.01 -3.92 2.83
CA PRO A 56 -10.13 -2.50 2.51
C PRO A 56 -8.76 -1.80 2.45
N PRO A 57 -8.60 -0.77 1.57
CA PRO A 57 -7.37 0.01 1.51
C PRO A 57 -6.98 0.51 2.91
N ARG A 58 -5.72 0.30 3.28
CA ARG A 58 -5.18 0.73 4.58
C ARG A 58 -4.43 2.06 4.49
N VAL A 59 -4.23 2.56 3.28
CA VAL A 59 -3.60 3.84 3.00
C VAL A 59 -4.70 4.78 2.50
N ASP A 60 -4.87 5.91 3.17
CA ASP A 60 -5.52 7.06 2.54
C ASP A 60 -4.53 7.63 1.52
N LEU A 61 -4.58 7.12 0.27
CA LEU A 61 -3.71 7.61 -0.82
C LEU A 61 -3.86 9.12 -1.07
N PHE A 62 -4.95 9.72 -0.59
CA PHE A 62 -5.28 11.14 -0.76
C PHE A 62 -5.13 11.97 0.54
N GLY A 63 -4.82 11.35 1.68
CA GLY A 63 -4.74 12.05 2.97
C GLY A 63 -3.41 12.77 3.22
N ASP A 64 -2.32 12.29 2.62
CA ASP A 64 -0.97 12.84 2.86
C ASP A 64 -0.55 13.93 1.84
N VAL A 65 -1.37 14.19 0.81
CA VAL A 65 -1.03 15.20 -0.22
C VAL A 65 -1.21 16.64 0.30
N GLU A 66 -2.06 16.86 1.31
CA GLU A 66 -2.23 18.18 1.96
C GLU A 66 -1.06 18.57 2.90
N GLY A 67 -0.24 17.61 3.34
CA GLY A 67 0.86 17.86 4.28
C GLY A 67 2.18 18.34 3.64
N MET A 68 2.32 18.25 2.32
CA MET A 68 3.55 18.63 1.58
C MET A 68 3.43 19.94 0.78
N ALA A 69 2.24 20.54 0.68
CA ALA A 69 2.08 21.89 0.16
C ALA A 69 2.51 22.88 1.25
N GLY A 70 3.82 23.09 1.36
CA GLY A 70 4.43 24.04 2.27
C GLY A 70 3.74 25.40 2.20
N ARG A 71 3.48 25.96 3.38
CA ARG A 71 3.12 27.37 3.56
C ARG A 71 4.12 28.23 2.77
N PRO A 72 3.68 29.25 2.03
CA PRO A 72 4.63 30.25 1.54
C PRO A 72 5.27 30.89 2.77
N ASP A 73 6.59 30.82 2.82
CA ASP A 73 7.42 31.52 3.78
C ASP A 73 7.30 33.02 3.44
N GLU A 74 6.43 33.75 4.14
CA GLU A 74 6.34 35.20 4.05
C GLU A 74 7.38 35.80 5.01
N GLY A 75 8.44 36.37 4.43
CA GLY A 75 9.49 37.12 5.13
C GLY A 75 9.07 38.53 5.55
#